data_AF-U7MJP4-F1
#
_entry.id   AF-U7MJP4-F1
#
_cell.length_a   1.000
_cell.length_b   1.000
_cell.length_c   1.000
_cell.angle_alpha   90.00
_cell.angle_beta   90.00
_cell.angle_gamma   90.00
#
_symmetry.space_group_name_H-M   'P 1'
#
loop_
_entity.id
_entity.type
_entity.pdbx_description
1 polymer ?
#
loop_
_entity_poly.entity_id
_entity_poly.type
_entity_poly.pdbx_seq_one_letter_code
_entity_poly.pdbx_strand_id
1 'polypeptide(L)'
;MNPRPSFSKAHLPEVASSAKASSSAASHSSSRSSLLSRAISSRAKKAGGLSVAAVMACALVACADAEEDTSPLSSAHEQGAADGSTESKESGPPVATALSDGNRTGDVTVADFYDDFSTVIVAAEDEGAQRTAATVAVEEAAPMIAVMAEFEMDLVDFFSSHDVENIITVGKPTAPAGHEWSEWSPKVEEHTANGTSESTGTTATTGADAPVDVVDSAQPIQEPAALPWAYEGPRIAGLLDHLEENGNLPGNSAKNATPIYVTEHTALASVASVLAAGNEVTVLDAPDIRATAESMDAALNGDIITLGAAFGDQDYVDRTVALAANGELPGGGGLVFPGRRMIALYGHPAGPALGVMGEMPPEEAIRHAHELVDQYQHLDEQPVIPAFEIIATIAAAQPGPHGLYTNYTDPAELQPYIDAAIEDGGYAFLDLQPGRESLLEQAKHYEELLKQPYVGLALDPEWKLGPNEVPLQQVGHVDAAEINEVSEWLAELVRENNLPQKGLMVHQFQHQMIRNREAVNTNYPELGFVLHADGHGPPAEKFATWDMVRNDLADGWYMAWKNFIDEDNPTFTPEETYQINPRPWFVSYQ
;
A
#
# COMPACT_ATOMS: atom_id res chain seq x y z
N MET A 1 -20.80 -24.39 24.88
CA MET A 1 -19.55 -24.94 25.46
C MET A 1 -18.48 -24.63 24.45
N ASN A 2 -17.63 -23.64 24.69
CA ASN A 2 -16.58 -23.31 23.73
C ASN A 2 -15.53 -24.44 23.77
N PRO A 3 -15.10 -24.98 22.62
CA PRO A 3 -13.88 -25.77 22.59
C PRO A 3 -12.73 -24.86 23.06
N ARG A 4 -11.78 -25.43 23.79
CA ARG A 4 -10.52 -24.73 24.05
C ARG A 4 -9.65 -24.91 22.80
N PRO A 5 -9.08 -23.86 22.20
CA PRO A 5 -7.98 -24.05 21.27
C PRO A 5 -6.85 -24.79 22.01
N SER A 6 -6.28 -25.80 21.36
CA SER A 6 -5.12 -26.52 21.90
C SER A 6 -3.87 -25.65 21.76
N PHE A 7 -3.01 -25.65 22.79
CA PHE A 7 -1.66 -25.13 22.65
C PHE A 7 -0.96 -25.75 21.44
N SER A 8 -0.21 -24.92 20.70
CA SER A 8 0.67 -25.37 19.64
C SER A 8 1.54 -26.54 20.10
N LYS A 9 1.75 -27.50 19.22
CA LYS A 9 2.66 -28.63 19.42
C LYS A 9 4.09 -28.34 18.97
N ALA A 10 4.42 -27.07 18.73
CA ALA A 10 5.79 -26.60 18.60
C ALA A 10 6.66 -27.16 19.74
N HIS A 11 7.54 -28.09 19.40
CA HIS A 11 8.58 -28.54 20.32
C HIS A 11 9.61 -27.43 20.42
N LEU A 12 9.49 -26.60 21.46
CA LEU A 12 10.52 -25.62 21.78
C LEU A 12 11.89 -26.32 21.86
N PRO A 13 12.87 -25.96 21.01
CA PRO A 13 14.08 -26.74 20.88
C PRO A 13 15.00 -26.59 22.10
N GLU A 14 15.44 -27.70 22.69
CA GLU A 14 16.56 -27.71 23.65
C GLU A 14 17.89 -27.55 22.89
N VAL A 15 18.22 -26.33 22.46
CA VAL A 15 19.48 -26.05 21.77
C VAL A 15 20.65 -26.13 22.76
N ALA A 16 21.40 -27.23 22.69
CA ALA A 16 22.58 -27.44 23.52
C ALA A 16 23.81 -26.69 22.97
N SER A 17 24.27 -25.67 23.69
CA SER A 17 25.51 -24.95 23.37
C SER A 17 26.72 -25.91 23.27
N SER A 18 27.32 -26.02 22.09
CA SER A 18 28.53 -26.84 21.87
C SER A 18 29.61 -26.10 21.08
N ALA A 19 30.30 -25.16 21.74
CA ALA A 19 31.50 -24.55 21.20
C ALA A 19 32.63 -25.60 21.03
N LYS A 20 33.02 -25.89 19.79
CA LYS A 20 34.26 -26.64 19.47
C LYS A 20 34.95 -26.09 18.22
N ALA A 21 36.15 -25.55 18.43
CA ALA A 21 37.06 -25.15 17.36
C ALA A 21 38.00 -26.31 16.97
N SER A 22 38.27 -26.51 15.66
CA SER A 22 39.55 -27.05 15.17
C SER A 22 39.78 -26.89 13.65
N SER A 23 40.67 -25.96 13.31
CA SER A 23 41.66 -25.95 12.22
C SER A 23 41.61 -26.96 11.03
N SER A 24 41.54 -26.39 9.83
CA SER A 24 42.36 -26.64 8.62
C SER A 24 42.83 -28.05 8.19
N ALA A 25 42.59 -28.39 6.91
CA ALA A 25 43.62 -28.90 5.99
C ALA A 25 43.19 -28.70 4.52
N ALA A 26 44.14 -28.43 3.62
CA ALA A 26 43.91 -28.28 2.18
C ALA A 26 44.81 -29.23 1.38
N SER A 27 44.34 -29.73 0.22
CA SER A 27 45.13 -29.83 -1.04
C SER A 27 44.47 -30.69 -2.15
N HIS A 28 44.35 -30.15 -3.37
CA HIS A 28 44.76 -30.72 -4.69
C HIS A 28 44.21 -32.11 -5.15
N SER A 29 43.96 -32.42 -6.44
CA SER A 29 44.11 -31.70 -7.73
C SER A 29 43.44 -32.44 -8.91
N SER A 30 43.03 -31.70 -9.97
CA SER A 30 43.02 -32.08 -11.42
C SER A 30 42.19 -33.30 -11.88
N SER A 31 41.38 -33.29 -12.97
CA SER A 31 41.68 -32.81 -14.33
C SER A 31 40.46 -32.89 -15.29
N ARG A 32 40.35 -31.89 -16.18
CA ARG A 32 39.74 -31.85 -17.56
C ARG A 32 38.92 -33.08 -18.02
N SER A 33 37.68 -32.92 -18.50
CA SER A 33 37.31 -32.59 -19.92
C SER A 33 35.78 -32.70 -20.12
N SER A 34 35.07 -32.13 -21.12
CA SER A 34 35.31 -31.01 -22.06
C SER A 34 34.08 -30.78 -22.99
N LEU A 35 33.89 -29.54 -23.51
CA LEU A 35 33.07 -29.15 -24.68
C LEU A 35 31.52 -29.31 -24.63
N LEU A 36 30.80 -28.18 -24.57
CA LEU A 36 30.02 -27.65 -25.72
C LEU A 36 29.42 -26.27 -25.40
N SER A 37 29.78 -25.26 -26.19
CA SER A 37 29.18 -23.91 -26.11
C SER A 37 28.12 -23.72 -27.19
N ARG A 38 27.03 -23.02 -26.84
CA ARG A 38 26.31 -22.12 -27.76
C ARG A 38 26.13 -20.77 -27.05
N ALA A 39 26.17 -19.70 -27.83
CA ALA A 39 26.29 -18.34 -27.33
C ALA A 39 25.36 -17.38 -28.09
N ILE A 40 24.74 -16.45 -27.36
CA ILE A 40 24.17 -15.18 -27.84
C ILE A 40 24.44 -14.19 -26.69
N SER A 41 25.58 -13.48 -26.67
CA SER A 41 25.81 -12.18 -27.33
C SER A 41 25.38 -10.96 -26.50
N SER A 42 26.10 -10.65 -25.42
CA SER A 42 26.14 -9.30 -24.85
C SER A 42 27.07 -8.38 -25.66
N ARG A 43 26.71 -7.09 -25.80
CA ARG A 43 27.43 -6.14 -26.67
C ARG A 43 27.91 -4.91 -25.90
N ALA A 44 28.99 -5.06 -25.13
CA ALA A 44 29.62 -3.97 -24.38
C ALA A 44 31.05 -3.66 -24.87
N LYS A 45 31.26 -2.45 -25.43
CA LYS A 45 32.54 -1.75 -25.63
C LYS A 45 32.20 -0.24 -25.80
N LYS A 46 32.96 0.73 -25.28
CA LYS A 46 34.26 0.67 -24.59
C LYS A 46 34.48 1.94 -23.73
N ALA A 47 35.33 1.81 -22.72
CA ALA A 47 35.71 2.88 -21.79
C ALA A 47 36.46 4.08 -22.42
N GLY A 48 36.33 5.24 -21.75
CA GLY A 48 37.33 6.29 -21.70
C GLY A 48 37.53 6.69 -20.23
N GLY A 49 38.71 6.45 -19.68
CA GLY A 49 39.02 6.78 -18.28
C GLY A 49 39.84 8.06 -18.16
N LEU A 50 39.65 8.80 -17.07
CA LEU A 50 40.56 9.86 -16.64
C LEU A 50 40.60 9.90 -15.10
N SER A 51 41.79 9.78 -14.51
CA SER A 51 42.01 9.98 -13.07
C SER A 51 42.51 11.39 -12.80
N VAL A 52 41.89 12.14 -11.89
CA VAL A 52 42.55 13.23 -11.16
C VAL A 52 42.12 13.26 -9.69
N ALA A 53 43.13 13.40 -8.84
CA ALA A 53 43.20 13.67 -7.40
C ALA A 53 41.97 14.18 -6.62
N ALA A 54 41.86 13.66 -5.40
CA ALA A 54 41.16 14.31 -4.30
C ALA A 54 41.84 15.63 -3.88
N VAL A 55 41.03 16.63 -3.51
CA VAL A 55 41.46 17.81 -2.74
C VAL A 55 40.52 17.98 -1.55
N MET A 56 41.09 17.88 -0.36
CA MET A 56 40.43 18.16 0.92
C MET A 56 40.46 19.68 1.16
N ALA A 57 39.32 20.29 1.50
CA ALA A 57 39.25 21.68 1.94
C ALA A 57 38.27 21.82 3.11
N CYS A 58 38.78 22.14 4.30
CA CYS A 58 37.97 22.52 5.45
C CYS A 58 37.49 23.98 5.32
N ALA A 59 36.27 24.26 5.75
CA ALA A 59 35.86 25.57 6.23
C ALA A 59 34.99 25.37 7.49
N LEU A 60 35.20 26.25 8.48
CA LEU A 60 34.61 26.16 9.82
C LEU A 60 33.85 27.45 10.12
N VAL A 61 32.69 27.31 10.80
CA VAL A 61 32.02 28.31 11.66
C VAL A 61 31.42 29.56 11.00
N ALA A 62 30.10 29.70 11.12
CA ALA A 62 29.48 30.81 11.88
C ALA A 62 28.03 30.46 12.27
N CYS A 63 27.67 30.70 13.54
CA CYS A 63 26.28 30.66 14.02
C CYS A 63 25.67 32.07 13.95
N ALA A 64 24.35 32.16 13.72
CA ALA A 64 23.53 33.31 14.10
C ALA A 64 22.06 32.87 14.26
N ASP A 65 21.43 33.26 15.37
CA ASP A 65 20.01 32.98 15.70
C ASP A 65 19.06 34.06 15.18
N ALA A 66 17.77 33.69 14.98
CA ALA A 66 16.53 34.50 15.07
C ALA A 66 16.39 35.75 14.14
N GLU A 67 15.22 36.15 13.63
CA GLU A 67 13.87 36.24 14.23
C GLU A 67 12.75 36.07 13.17
N GLU A 68 11.50 36.05 13.63
CA GLU A 68 10.26 36.07 12.85
C GLU A 68 10.09 37.41 12.08
N ASP A 69 9.54 37.40 10.85
CA ASP A 69 8.49 38.36 10.46
C ASP A 69 7.65 37.85 9.27
N THR A 70 6.50 38.49 9.12
CA THR A 70 5.28 38.09 8.41
C THR A 70 5.23 38.43 6.92
N SER A 71 4.37 37.69 6.21
CA SER A 71 3.90 37.94 4.82
C SER A 71 3.15 39.28 4.68
N PRO A 72 2.70 39.73 3.47
CA PRO A 72 2.90 39.17 2.13
C PRO A 72 3.41 40.21 1.10
N LEU A 73 3.80 39.76 -0.11
CA LEU A 73 4.02 40.66 -1.26
C LEU A 73 3.33 40.17 -2.53
N SER A 74 2.36 40.97 -2.97
CA SER A 74 1.71 40.88 -4.27
C SER A 74 2.38 41.83 -5.28
N SER A 75 2.27 41.48 -6.57
CA SER A 75 2.49 42.31 -7.75
C SER A 75 3.92 42.74 -8.12
N ALA A 76 4.37 42.23 -9.27
CA ALA A 76 5.34 42.90 -10.14
C ALA A 76 4.99 42.61 -11.61
N HIS A 77 4.19 43.49 -12.21
CA HIS A 77 3.84 43.44 -13.63
C HIS A 77 4.67 44.51 -14.35
N GLU A 78 5.71 44.12 -15.09
CA GLU A 78 6.46 45.04 -15.96
C GLU A 78 6.63 44.47 -17.37
N GLN A 79 6.16 45.23 -18.36
CA GLN A 79 6.29 44.91 -19.78
C GLN A 79 7.64 45.44 -20.31
N GLY A 80 8.44 44.58 -20.92
CA GLY A 80 9.76 44.93 -21.47
C GLY A 80 10.13 44.16 -22.73
N ALA A 81 9.80 44.77 -23.89
CA ALA A 81 10.31 44.57 -25.26
C ALA A 81 11.12 43.29 -25.63
N ALA A 82 10.72 42.68 -26.75
CA ALA A 82 11.40 41.52 -27.35
C ALA A 82 12.86 41.77 -27.77
N ASP A 83 13.72 40.77 -27.49
CA ASP A 83 14.83 40.39 -28.36
C ASP A 83 14.87 38.86 -28.50
N GLY A 84 15.41 38.37 -29.61
CA GLY A 84 15.27 36.97 -30.03
C GLY A 84 16.42 36.07 -29.59
N SER A 85 16.28 35.42 -28.44
CA SER A 85 17.07 34.24 -28.10
C SER A 85 16.17 33.13 -27.53
N THR A 86 16.24 31.94 -28.13
CA THR A 86 15.68 30.72 -27.55
C THR A 86 16.53 30.31 -26.36
N GLU A 87 16.29 30.95 -25.22
CA GLU A 87 16.66 30.38 -23.93
C GLU A 87 15.76 29.17 -23.70
N SER A 88 16.36 27.98 -23.69
CA SER A 88 15.75 26.86 -22.98
C SER A 88 15.64 27.29 -21.52
N LYS A 89 14.44 27.62 -21.05
CA LYS A 89 14.16 27.65 -19.61
C LYS A 89 14.63 26.29 -19.07
N GLU A 90 15.65 26.31 -18.23
CA GLU A 90 15.81 25.24 -17.25
C GLU A 90 14.49 25.25 -16.47
N SER A 91 13.71 24.18 -16.57
CA SER A 91 12.54 24.02 -15.70
C SER A 91 13.03 23.99 -14.26
N GLY A 92 12.16 24.37 -13.32
CA GLY A 92 12.45 24.16 -11.91
C GLY A 92 12.66 22.68 -11.60
N PRO A 93 13.00 22.35 -10.34
CA PRO A 93 12.78 20.99 -9.86
C PRO A 93 11.31 20.58 -10.11
N PRO A 94 11.03 19.30 -10.42
CA PRO A 94 9.66 18.79 -10.54
C PRO A 94 8.79 19.19 -9.36
N VAL A 95 7.54 19.59 -9.64
CA VAL A 95 6.56 19.99 -8.62
C VAL A 95 5.39 19.01 -8.62
N ALA A 96 5.17 18.35 -7.49
CA ALA A 96 3.92 17.64 -7.24
C ALA A 96 2.92 18.58 -6.55
N THR A 97 1.68 18.63 -7.00
CA THR A 97 0.61 19.45 -6.40
C THR A 97 -0.47 18.55 -5.79
N ALA A 98 -0.83 18.80 -4.53
CA ALA A 98 -1.87 18.06 -3.82
C ALA A 98 -3.23 18.79 -3.84
N LEU A 99 -4.19 18.28 -4.61
CA LEU A 99 -5.57 18.76 -4.65
C LEU A 99 -6.46 17.84 -3.84
N SER A 100 -6.44 18.05 -2.52
CA SER A 100 -7.09 17.14 -1.57
C SER A 100 -8.62 17.08 -1.70
N ASP A 101 -9.33 18.16 -2.03
CA ASP A 101 -10.83 18.16 -2.10
C ASP A 101 -11.46 17.45 -0.87
N GLY A 102 -11.03 17.83 0.33
CA GLY A 102 -11.37 17.12 1.59
C GLY A 102 -12.86 17.13 1.95
N ASN A 103 -13.60 18.10 1.41
CA ASN A 103 -15.05 18.28 1.45
C ASN A 103 -15.78 17.50 0.33
N ARG A 104 -15.06 16.94 -0.65
CA ARG A 104 -15.57 16.13 -1.77
C ARG A 104 -16.56 16.86 -2.67
N THR A 105 -16.58 18.19 -2.61
CA THR A 105 -17.55 19.05 -3.29
C THR A 105 -17.07 19.47 -4.67
N GLY A 106 -15.78 19.32 -4.99
CA GLY A 106 -15.18 19.64 -6.28
C GLY A 106 -14.72 21.10 -6.42
N ASP A 107 -15.03 21.96 -5.44
CA ASP A 107 -14.75 23.40 -5.44
C ASP A 107 -13.26 23.73 -5.50
N VAL A 108 -12.43 22.97 -4.78
CA VAL A 108 -10.96 23.07 -4.87
C VAL A 108 -10.49 22.79 -6.30
N THR A 109 -11.10 21.81 -6.96
CA THR A 109 -10.77 21.46 -8.35
C THR A 109 -11.25 22.51 -9.34
N VAL A 110 -12.43 23.12 -9.12
CA VAL A 110 -12.90 24.21 -9.97
C VAL A 110 -11.95 25.41 -9.91
N ALA A 111 -11.52 25.79 -8.70
CA ALA A 111 -10.62 26.92 -8.49
C ALA A 111 -9.24 26.77 -9.17
N ASP A 112 -8.73 25.54 -9.28
CA ASP A 112 -7.42 25.26 -9.89
C ASP A 112 -7.47 25.04 -11.41
N PHE A 113 -8.60 24.58 -11.96
CA PHE A 113 -8.72 24.24 -13.39
C PHE A 113 -9.52 25.26 -14.24
N TYR A 114 -10.24 26.20 -13.62
CA TYR A 114 -11.10 27.14 -14.34
C TYR A 114 -10.84 28.61 -13.94
N ASP A 115 -10.29 29.39 -14.88
CA ASP A 115 -10.20 30.86 -14.76
C ASP A 115 -11.59 31.54 -14.84
N ASP A 116 -12.52 30.95 -15.61
CA ASP A 116 -13.88 31.45 -15.87
C ASP A 116 -14.77 30.32 -16.42
N PHE A 117 -16.08 30.36 -16.15
CA PHE A 117 -17.08 29.43 -16.69
C PHE A 117 -18.48 30.03 -16.68
N SER A 118 -19.19 29.95 -17.81
CA SER A 118 -20.58 30.45 -17.93
C SER A 118 -21.65 29.41 -17.55
N THR A 119 -21.29 28.12 -17.48
CA THR A 119 -22.17 27.03 -17.07
C THR A 119 -21.54 26.28 -15.90
N VAL A 120 -22.34 25.85 -14.92
CA VAL A 120 -21.91 24.93 -13.86
C VAL A 120 -22.98 23.86 -13.61
N ILE A 121 -22.54 22.63 -13.34
CA ILE A 121 -23.39 21.50 -13.01
C ILE A 121 -23.40 21.35 -11.48
N VAL A 122 -24.59 21.30 -10.89
CA VAL A 122 -24.79 21.15 -9.43
C VAL A 122 -25.53 19.85 -9.16
N ALA A 123 -24.84 18.90 -8.52
CA ALA A 123 -25.40 17.61 -8.15
C ALA A 123 -26.00 17.61 -6.74
N ALA A 124 -27.09 16.88 -6.55
CA ALA A 124 -27.49 16.41 -5.23
C ALA A 124 -26.51 15.34 -4.70
N GLU A 125 -26.52 15.12 -3.40
CA GLU A 125 -25.64 14.17 -2.69
C GLU A 125 -25.81 12.71 -3.15
N ASP A 126 -26.98 12.32 -3.70
CA ASP A 126 -27.22 10.94 -4.08
C ASP A 126 -26.37 10.47 -5.27
N GLU A 127 -25.89 9.22 -5.23
CA GLU A 127 -25.01 8.65 -6.25
C GLU A 127 -25.60 8.73 -7.67
N GLY A 128 -26.91 8.57 -7.84
CA GLY A 128 -27.56 8.65 -9.14
C GLY A 128 -27.49 10.06 -9.74
N ALA A 129 -27.68 11.07 -8.90
CA ALA A 129 -27.48 12.47 -9.26
C ALA A 129 -26.02 12.79 -9.56
N GLN A 130 -25.07 12.39 -8.70
CA GLN A 130 -23.64 12.62 -8.93
C GLN A 130 -23.14 11.98 -10.22
N ARG A 131 -23.51 10.72 -10.51
CA ARG A 131 -23.13 10.04 -11.77
C ARG A 131 -23.73 10.72 -12.99
N THR A 132 -25.01 11.08 -12.94
CA THR A 132 -25.68 11.78 -14.06
C THR A 132 -25.05 13.17 -14.28
N ALA A 133 -24.74 13.89 -13.19
CA ALA A 133 -24.07 15.18 -13.24
C ALA A 133 -22.66 15.09 -13.83
N ALA A 134 -21.90 14.06 -13.47
CA ALA A 134 -20.55 13.86 -13.98
C ALA A 134 -20.53 13.67 -15.50
N THR A 135 -21.47 12.87 -16.06
CA THR A 135 -21.64 12.77 -17.51
C THR A 135 -21.99 14.12 -18.14
N VAL A 136 -23.00 14.82 -17.61
CA VAL A 136 -23.46 16.12 -18.15
C VAL A 136 -22.36 17.19 -18.10
N ALA A 137 -21.53 17.20 -17.05
CA ALA A 137 -20.42 18.14 -16.91
C ALA A 137 -19.37 17.97 -18.02
N VAL A 138 -19.01 16.72 -18.35
CA VAL A 138 -18.10 16.41 -19.46
C VAL A 138 -18.74 16.71 -20.82
N GLU A 139 -20.04 16.42 -21.00
CA GLU A 139 -20.78 16.73 -22.24
C GLU A 139 -20.92 18.24 -22.52
N GLU A 140 -21.15 19.05 -21.47
CA GLU A 140 -21.27 20.51 -21.55
C GLU A 140 -19.90 21.23 -21.47
N ALA A 141 -18.80 20.50 -21.25
CA ALA A 141 -17.45 21.02 -20.99
C ALA A 141 -17.43 22.08 -19.86
N ALA A 142 -18.14 21.80 -18.78
CA ALA A 142 -18.41 22.72 -17.67
C ALA A 142 -18.11 22.07 -16.31
N PRO A 143 -17.68 22.85 -15.30
CA PRO A 143 -17.35 22.32 -13.98
C PRO A 143 -18.56 21.71 -13.27
N MET A 144 -18.28 20.72 -12.42
CA MET A 144 -19.26 20.07 -11.55
C MET A 144 -18.94 20.35 -10.08
N ILE A 145 -19.97 20.71 -9.32
CA ILE A 145 -19.94 20.70 -7.85
C ILE A 145 -21.02 19.76 -7.30
N ALA A 146 -20.73 19.13 -6.15
CA ALA A 146 -21.68 18.28 -5.43
C ALA A 146 -22.13 18.96 -4.12
N VAL A 147 -23.44 19.03 -3.88
CA VAL A 147 -23.98 19.53 -2.61
C VAL A 147 -24.04 18.39 -1.60
N MET A 148 -22.97 18.28 -0.81
CA MET A 148 -22.84 17.31 0.29
C MET A 148 -23.46 17.86 1.58
N ALA A 149 -24.25 17.07 2.31
CA ALA A 149 -24.89 17.50 3.55
C ALA A 149 -23.94 17.45 4.75
N GLU A 150 -22.89 16.62 4.70
CA GLU A 150 -21.90 16.46 5.75
C GLU A 150 -20.81 17.55 5.75
N PHE A 151 -20.64 18.26 4.64
CA PHE A 151 -19.57 19.25 4.44
C PHE A 151 -20.15 20.64 4.16
N GLU A 152 -19.76 21.63 4.98
CA GLU A 152 -20.13 23.03 4.76
C GLU A 152 -19.29 23.65 3.62
N MET A 153 -19.71 23.41 2.37
CA MET A 153 -19.29 24.24 1.24
C MET A 153 -20.00 25.59 1.31
N ASP A 154 -19.25 26.71 1.29
CA ASP A 154 -19.86 28.04 1.15
C ASP A 154 -20.25 28.29 -0.31
N LEU A 155 -21.38 27.69 -0.70
CA LEU A 155 -22.01 27.90 -1.99
C LEU A 155 -22.34 29.39 -2.24
N VAL A 156 -22.59 30.19 -1.19
CA VAL A 156 -22.90 31.62 -1.36
C VAL A 156 -21.65 32.37 -1.80
N ASP A 157 -20.49 32.09 -1.19
CA ASP A 157 -19.20 32.66 -1.59
C ASP A 157 -18.78 32.16 -2.98
N PHE A 158 -18.88 30.84 -3.23
CA PHE A 158 -18.58 30.22 -4.53
C PHE A 158 -19.39 30.83 -5.67
N PHE A 159 -20.71 30.98 -5.54
CA PHE A 159 -21.52 31.62 -6.59
C PHE A 159 -21.41 33.15 -6.61
N SER A 160 -20.85 33.78 -5.57
CA SER A 160 -20.56 35.22 -5.57
C SER A 160 -19.23 35.57 -6.22
N SER A 161 -18.32 34.60 -6.40
CA SER A 161 -17.01 34.78 -7.02
C SER A 161 -16.95 34.47 -8.52
N HIS A 162 -17.99 33.86 -9.11
CA HIS A 162 -18.05 33.44 -10.51
C HIS A 162 -19.26 34.04 -11.28
N ASP A 163 -19.12 34.35 -12.58
CA ASP A 163 -20.17 34.96 -13.41
C ASP A 163 -20.98 33.91 -14.19
N VAL A 164 -21.91 33.24 -13.48
CA VAL A 164 -22.61 32.04 -13.99
C VAL A 164 -23.85 32.38 -14.82
N GLU A 165 -23.77 32.29 -16.15
CA GLU A 165 -24.92 32.47 -17.04
C GLU A 165 -25.95 31.32 -16.99
N ASN A 166 -25.55 30.11 -16.60
CA ASN A 166 -26.37 28.90 -16.63
C ASN A 166 -26.05 27.92 -15.48
N ILE A 167 -27.05 27.51 -14.70
CA ILE A 167 -26.93 26.46 -13.68
C ILE A 167 -27.72 25.24 -14.12
N ILE A 168 -27.04 24.10 -14.23
CA ILE A 168 -27.67 22.80 -14.50
C ILE A 168 -27.74 22.02 -13.20
N THR A 169 -28.93 21.90 -12.62
CA THR A 169 -29.16 21.15 -11.39
C THR A 169 -29.52 19.70 -11.70
N VAL A 170 -28.94 18.74 -10.97
CA VAL A 170 -29.16 17.30 -11.19
C VAL A 170 -29.57 16.62 -9.89
N GLY A 171 -30.70 15.91 -9.88
CA GLY A 171 -31.20 15.22 -8.68
C GLY A 171 -31.90 16.12 -7.65
N LYS A 172 -32.07 17.41 -7.94
CA LYS A 172 -32.66 18.45 -7.06
C LYS A 172 -31.81 18.75 -5.81
N PRO A 173 -30.56 19.25 -6.00
CA PRO A 173 -29.76 19.77 -4.91
C PRO A 173 -30.51 20.89 -4.17
N THR A 174 -30.35 20.93 -2.85
CA THR A 174 -30.96 21.96 -2.01
C THR A 174 -30.11 23.22 -2.06
N ALA A 175 -30.71 24.35 -2.40
CA ALA A 175 -30.02 25.64 -2.37
C ALA A 175 -29.71 26.07 -0.91
N PRO A 176 -28.66 26.89 -0.68
CA PRO A 176 -28.34 27.47 0.62
C PRO A 176 -29.54 28.08 1.34
N ALA A 177 -29.55 27.98 2.66
CA ALA A 177 -30.71 28.36 3.47
C ALA A 177 -31.07 29.85 3.33
N GLY A 178 -32.19 30.13 2.65
CA GLY A 178 -32.68 31.48 2.39
C GLY A 178 -32.38 32.02 0.99
N HIS A 179 -31.77 31.20 0.12
CA HIS A 179 -31.46 31.51 -1.27
C HIS A 179 -32.18 30.56 -2.25
N GLU A 180 -32.36 31.02 -3.48
CA GLU A 180 -32.84 30.24 -4.63
C GLU A 180 -31.80 30.22 -5.75
N TRP A 181 -31.65 29.12 -6.49
CA TRP A 181 -30.66 29.01 -7.59
C TRP A 181 -30.76 30.13 -8.66
N SER A 182 -31.95 30.70 -8.84
CA SER A 182 -32.21 31.83 -9.76
C SER A 182 -31.68 33.19 -9.29
N GLU A 183 -31.08 33.27 -8.09
CA GLU A 183 -30.35 34.46 -7.64
C GLU A 183 -28.98 34.60 -8.31
N TRP A 184 -28.34 33.48 -8.62
CA TRP A 184 -26.98 33.45 -9.19
C TRP A 184 -26.94 33.27 -10.70
N SER A 185 -28.03 32.80 -11.33
CA SER A 185 -28.08 32.61 -12.77
C SER A 185 -29.44 32.97 -13.37
N PRO A 186 -29.48 33.64 -14.55
CA PRO A 186 -30.71 33.90 -15.29
C PRO A 186 -31.32 32.64 -15.93
N LYS A 187 -30.59 31.51 -15.98
CA LYS A 187 -31.00 30.26 -16.61
C LYS A 187 -30.70 29.09 -15.66
N VAL A 188 -31.74 28.51 -15.07
CA VAL A 188 -31.62 27.30 -14.24
C VAL A 188 -32.36 26.16 -14.93
N GLU A 189 -31.66 25.06 -15.18
CA GLU A 189 -32.21 23.84 -15.78
C GLU A 189 -32.26 22.71 -14.73
N GLU A 190 -33.35 21.92 -14.75
CA GLU A 190 -33.50 20.71 -13.92
C GLU A 190 -33.32 19.47 -14.79
N HIS A 191 -32.28 18.68 -14.49
CA HIS A 191 -32.06 17.34 -15.03
C HIS A 191 -32.45 16.27 -13.99
N THR A 192 -33.16 15.24 -14.46
CA THR A 192 -33.45 14.05 -13.65
C THR A 192 -32.26 13.11 -13.66
N ALA A 193 -31.84 12.63 -12.49
CA ALA A 193 -30.92 11.50 -12.40
C ALA A 193 -31.45 10.31 -13.20
N ASN A 194 -30.62 9.73 -14.07
CA ASN A 194 -30.98 8.50 -14.79
C ASN A 194 -30.88 7.32 -13.82
N GLY A 195 -32.01 6.70 -13.52
CA GLY A 195 -32.09 5.64 -12.51
C GLY A 195 -31.55 4.29 -12.98
N THR A 196 -30.25 4.05 -12.83
CA THR A 196 -29.62 2.72 -12.88
C THR A 196 -29.48 2.12 -11.47
N SER A 197 -30.62 1.94 -10.79
CA SER A 197 -30.67 1.19 -9.53
C SER A 197 -31.05 -0.27 -9.79
N GLU A 198 -30.05 -1.15 -9.89
CA GLU A 198 -30.20 -2.55 -9.48
C GLU A 198 -29.45 -2.81 -8.17
N SER A 199 -29.80 -2.04 -7.14
CA SER A 199 -29.58 -2.49 -5.76
C SER A 199 -30.47 -3.71 -5.50
N THR A 200 -29.89 -4.91 -5.54
CA THR A 200 -30.59 -6.17 -5.23
C THR A 200 -30.73 -6.39 -3.72
N GLY A 201 -31.32 -5.39 -3.05
CA GLY A 201 -31.75 -5.45 -1.65
C GLY A 201 -32.87 -6.48 -1.47
N THR A 202 -32.49 -7.76 -1.34
CA THR A 202 -33.42 -8.88 -1.21
C THR A 202 -34.13 -8.85 0.14
N THR A 203 -35.35 -8.32 0.17
CA THR A 203 -36.25 -8.48 1.31
C THR A 203 -36.71 -9.94 1.41
N ALA A 204 -36.15 -10.66 2.37
CA ALA A 204 -36.51 -12.06 2.64
C ALA A 204 -38.01 -12.21 2.93
N THR A 205 -38.74 -12.81 1.99
CA THR A 205 -40.15 -13.19 2.18
C THR A 205 -40.27 -14.71 2.10
N THR A 206 -40.81 -15.32 3.14
CA THR A 206 -40.87 -16.79 3.29
C THR A 206 -41.85 -17.44 2.30
N GLY A 207 -41.38 -18.42 1.53
CA GLY A 207 -42.21 -19.30 0.71
C GLY A 207 -41.42 -20.54 0.30
N ALA A 208 -41.94 -21.74 0.62
CA ALA A 208 -41.26 -23.01 0.34
C ALA A 208 -41.79 -23.65 -0.95
N ASP A 209 -40.88 -24.04 -1.84
CA ASP A 209 -40.84 -25.37 -2.48
C ASP A 209 -39.55 -25.51 -3.33
N ALA A 210 -39.14 -26.75 -3.59
CA ALA A 210 -37.92 -27.11 -4.32
C ALA A 210 -38.21 -28.28 -5.30
N PRO A 211 -37.28 -28.71 -6.17
CA PRO A 211 -36.13 -28.01 -6.78
C PRO A 211 -36.18 -28.06 -8.33
N VAL A 212 -35.28 -27.34 -9.03
CA VAL A 212 -34.85 -27.70 -10.38
C VAL A 212 -33.40 -27.27 -10.63
N ASP A 213 -32.55 -28.22 -11.02
CA ASP A 213 -31.15 -27.99 -11.37
C ASP A 213 -31.02 -27.29 -12.73
N VAL A 214 -30.38 -26.12 -12.77
CA VAL A 214 -29.59 -25.66 -13.91
C VAL A 214 -28.31 -25.05 -13.37
N VAL A 215 -27.17 -25.63 -13.76
CA VAL A 215 -25.85 -25.06 -13.48
C VAL A 215 -25.56 -24.03 -14.57
N ASP A 216 -25.54 -22.75 -14.19
CA ASP A 216 -24.98 -21.69 -15.02
C ASP A 216 -23.90 -20.97 -14.23
N SER A 217 -22.66 -21.08 -14.69
CA SER A 217 -21.46 -20.70 -13.95
C SER A 217 -20.85 -19.44 -14.56
N ALA A 218 -21.48 -18.31 -14.26
CA ALA A 218 -20.91 -16.98 -14.42
C ALA A 218 -21.09 -16.24 -13.08
N GLN A 219 -20.07 -16.32 -12.22
CA GLN A 219 -20.01 -15.44 -11.05
C GLN A 219 -19.63 -14.02 -11.52
N PRO A 220 -20.16 -12.96 -10.91
CA PRO A 220 -19.71 -11.60 -11.21
C PRO A 220 -18.22 -11.46 -10.87
N ILE A 221 -17.54 -10.57 -11.59
CA ILE A 221 -16.14 -10.23 -11.32
C ILE A 221 -16.08 -9.66 -9.91
N GLN A 222 -15.33 -10.33 -9.04
CA GLN A 222 -15.32 -10.04 -7.61
C GLN A 222 -14.34 -8.90 -7.34
N GLU A 223 -14.84 -7.81 -6.76
CA GLU A 223 -14.02 -6.63 -6.47
C GLU A 223 -12.80 -6.96 -5.60
N PRO A 224 -11.66 -6.26 -5.79
CA PRO A 224 -10.52 -6.37 -4.89
C PRO A 224 -10.92 -5.98 -3.45
N ALA A 225 -10.12 -6.45 -2.49
CA ALA A 225 -10.30 -6.12 -1.08
C ALA A 225 -10.43 -4.59 -0.89
N ALA A 226 -11.47 -4.15 -0.18
CA ALA A 226 -11.65 -2.74 0.17
C ALA A 226 -10.36 -2.22 0.81
N LEU A 227 -9.81 -1.17 0.22
CA LEU A 227 -8.49 -0.70 0.57
C LEU A 227 -8.52 0.05 1.91
N PRO A 228 -7.38 0.12 2.63
CA PRO A 228 -7.26 0.69 3.99
C PRO A 228 -7.54 2.20 4.14
N TRP A 229 -8.29 2.82 3.23
CA TRP A 229 -8.68 4.23 3.16
C TRP A 229 -10.03 4.39 2.44
N ALA A 230 -10.81 3.30 2.31
CA ALA A 230 -11.99 3.21 1.46
C ALA A 230 -13.11 4.18 1.88
N TYR A 231 -13.32 5.22 1.06
CA TYR A 231 -14.51 6.06 1.13
C TYR A 231 -15.71 5.32 0.52
N GLU A 232 -16.81 5.19 1.27
CA GLU A 232 -18.03 4.48 0.82
C GLU A 232 -18.85 5.21 -0.27
N GLY A 233 -18.39 6.36 -0.77
CA GLY A 233 -19.08 7.12 -1.81
C GLY A 233 -18.95 6.55 -3.23
N PRO A 234 -19.52 7.25 -4.22
CA PRO A 234 -19.64 6.74 -5.58
C PRO A 234 -18.28 6.69 -6.30
N ARG A 235 -17.94 5.51 -6.83
CA ARG A 235 -16.66 5.26 -7.52
C ARG A 235 -16.59 5.75 -8.96
N ILE A 236 -15.37 6.04 -9.44
CA ILE A 236 -15.12 6.67 -10.75
C ILE A 236 -15.08 5.69 -11.92
N ALA A 237 -14.80 4.39 -11.75
CA ALA A 237 -14.76 3.40 -12.85
C ALA A 237 -15.98 3.52 -13.80
N GLY A 238 -17.20 3.48 -13.25
CA GLY A 238 -18.43 3.57 -14.04
C GLY A 238 -18.68 4.93 -14.74
N LEU A 239 -17.89 5.98 -14.44
CA LEU A 239 -17.85 7.21 -15.22
C LEU A 239 -16.86 7.07 -16.39
N LEU A 240 -15.64 6.58 -16.13
CA LEU A 240 -14.60 6.44 -17.14
C LEU A 240 -14.99 5.45 -18.24
N ASP A 241 -15.51 4.27 -17.86
CA ASP A 241 -16.04 3.26 -18.79
C ASP A 241 -17.12 3.87 -19.71
N HIS A 242 -18.06 4.62 -19.13
CA HIS A 242 -19.15 5.24 -19.84
C HIS A 242 -18.68 6.31 -20.84
N LEU A 243 -17.65 7.09 -20.47
CA LEU A 243 -17.05 8.09 -21.36
C LEU A 243 -16.23 7.44 -22.47
N GLU A 244 -15.55 6.31 -22.20
CA GLU A 244 -14.82 5.56 -23.22
C GLU A 244 -15.78 4.95 -24.26
N GLU A 245 -16.83 4.24 -23.81
CA GLU A 245 -17.83 3.61 -24.68
C GLU A 245 -18.50 4.61 -25.64
N ASN A 246 -18.70 5.86 -25.20
CA ASN A 246 -19.32 6.91 -26.00
C ASN A 246 -18.32 7.76 -26.80
N GLY A 247 -17.00 7.56 -26.61
CA GLY A 247 -15.95 8.33 -27.28
C GLY A 247 -15.84 9.77 -26.78
N ASN A 248 -16.26 10.01 -25.52
CA ASN A 248 -16.28 11.31 -24.85
C ASN A 248 -15.09 11.53 -23.90
N LEU A 249 -14.19 10.56 -23.71
CA LEU A 249 -12.94 10.78 -22.97
C LEU A 249 -12.10 11.88 -23.65
N PRO A 250 -11.55 12.84 -22.89
CA PRO A 250 -10.56 13.78 -23.41
C PRO A 250 -9.35 13.02 -23.97
N GLY A 251 -8.83 13.49 -25.10
CA GLY A 251 -7.53 13.03 -25.61
C GLY A 251 -6.48 14.11 -25.41
N ASN A 252 -5.44 13.84 -24.61
CA ASN A 252 -4.32 14.75 -24.41
C ASN A 252 -3.53 14.92 -25.72
N SER A 253 -3.94 15.93 -26.49
CA SER A 253 -3.24 16.30 -27.72
C SER A 253 -1.88 16.98 -27.46
N ALA A 254 -1.59 17.35 -26.20
CA ALA A 254 -0.32 17.89 -25.76
C ALA A 254 0.60 16.79 -25.22
N LYS A 255 1.79 16.63 -25.81
CA LYS A 255 2.83 15.68 -25.35
C LYS A 255 3.44 15.97 -23.97
N ASN A 256 3.03 17.08 -23.35
CA ASN A 256 3.59 17.62 -22.11
C ASN A 256 2.45 18.05 -21.15
N ALA A 257 1.29 17.39 -21.18
CA ALA A 257 0.26 17.61 -20.18
C ALA A 257 0.75 17.08 -18.82
N THR A 258 0.49 17.84 -17.75
CA THR A 258 0.77 17.44 -16.36
C THR A 258 -0.04 16.18 -16.02
N PRO A 259 0.58 15.04 -15.65
CA PRO A 259 -0.16 13.85 -15.24
C PRO A 259 -1.00 14.12 -13.98
N ILE A 260 -2.27 13.70 -14.02
CA ILE A 260 -3.22 13.85 -12.92
C ILE A 260 -3.57 12.47 -12.38
N TYR A 261 -3.18 12.19 -11.14
CA TYR A 261 -3.42 10.92 -10.47
C TYR A 261 -4.67 10.99 -9.60
N VAL A 262 -5.57 10.04 -9.80
CA VAL A 262 -6.82 9.86 -9.04
C VAL A 262 -6.84 8.45 -8.46
N THR A 263 -7.83 8.15 -7.63
CA THR A 263 -8.14 6.78 -7.20
C THR A 263 -9.61 6.46 -7.49
N GLU A 264 -9.98 5.19 -7.39
CA GLU A 264 -11.38 4.76 -7.51
C GLU A 264 -12.35 5.47 -6.54
N HIS A 265 -11.84 6.06 -5.45
CA HIS A 265 -12.65 6.80 -4.48
C HIS A 265 -12.42 8.33 -4.50
N THR A 266 -11.77 8.88 -5.53
CA THR A 266 -11.73 10.33 -5.75
C THR A 266 -13.15 10.83 -6.08
N ALA A 267 -13.55 12.00 -5.58
CA ALA A 267 -14.92 12.51 -5.74
C ALA A 267 -15.30 12.72 -7.21
N LEU A 268 -16.52 12.30 -7.59
CA LEU A 268 -17.03 12.44 -8.96
C LEU A 268 -17.02 13.90 -9.44
N ALA A 269 -17.33 14.87 -8.57
CA ALA A 269 -17.31 16.29 -8.89
C ALA A 269 -15.92 16.77 -9.35
N SER A 270 -14.87 16.37 -8.64
CA SER A 270 -13.49 16.65 -9.01
C SER A 270 -13.06 15.99 -10.30
N VAL A 271 -13.28 14.67 -10.45
CA VAL A 271 -12.87 13.95 -11.67
C VAL A 271 -13.63 14.47 -12.89
N ALA A 272 -14.93 14.70 -12.78
CA ALA A 272 -15.73 15.26 -13.87
C ALA A 272 -15.27 16.66 -14.27
N SER A 273 -14.91 17.52 -13.31
CA SER A 273 -14.38 18.87 -13.59
C SER A 273 -13.02 18.82 -14.31
N VAL A 274 -12.10 17.93 -13.91
CA VAL A 274 -10.82 17.76 -14.61
C VAL A 274 -10.99 17.26 -16.05
N LEU A 275 -11.89 16.30 -16.24
CA LEU A 275 -12.24 15.75 -17.57
C LEU A 275 -12.94 16.79 -18.44
N ALA A 276 -13.88 17.56 -17.88
CA ALA A 276 -14.60 18.63 -18.57
C ALA A 276 -13.69 19.80 -18.98
N ALA A 277 -12.63 20.07 -18.20
CA ALA A 277 -11.54 20.98 -18.58
C ALA A 277 -10.63 20.43 -19.69
N GLY A 278 -10.84 19.19 -20.13
CA GLY A 278 -10.15 18.56 -21.26
C GLY A 278 -8.86 17.80 -20.90
N ASN A 279 -8.63 17.50 -19.62
CA ASN A 279 -7.46 16.74 -19.17
C ASN A 279 -7.78 15.25 -19.06
N GLU A 280 -6.76 14.40 -19.20
CA GLU A 280 -6.85 12.98 -18.83
C GLU A 280 -6.47 12.77 -17.36
N VAL A 281 -6.98 11.70 -16.75
CA VAL A 281 -6.61 11.24 -15.41
C VAL A 281 -6.06 9.81 -15.47
N THR A 282 -5.14 9.47 -14.57
CA THR A 282 -4.64 8.10 -14.36
C THR A 282 -5.13 7.60 -13.01
N VAL A 283 -5.87 6.48 -13.00
CA VAL A 283 -6.33 5.84 -11.77
C VAL A 283 -5.18 5.02 -11.16
N LEU A 284 -4.92 5.20 -9.88
CA LEU A 284 -4.00 4.39 -9.09
C LEU A 284 -4.75 3.48 -8.12
N ASP A 285 -4.23 2.25 -7.95
CA ASP A 285 -4.69 1.28 -6.96
C ASP A 285 -4.45 1.76 -5.50
N ALA A 286 -3.69 2.83 -5.29
CA ALA A 286 -3.48 3.46 -3.99
C ALA A 286 -3.28 4.98 -4.14
N PRO A 287 -3.63 5.78 -3.12
CA PRO A 287 -3.51 7.23 -3.12
C PRO A 287 -2.07 7.65 -2.77
N ASP A 288 -1.11 7.08 -3.48
CA ASP A 288 0.31 7.27 -3.25
C ASP A 288 1.02 7.12 -4.59
N ILE A 289 1.83 8.11 -4.94
CA ILE A 289 2.55 8.16 -6.22
C ILE A 289 3.56 7.02 -6.39
N ARG A 290 3.81 6.23 -5.33
CA ARG A 290 4.62 5.01 -5.36
C ARG A 290 3.84 3.77 -5.79
N ALA A 291 2.56 3.89 -6.15
CA ALA A 291 1.73 2.76 -6.55
C ALA A 291 2.26 2.04 -7.80
N THR A 292 2.86 2.76 -8.77
CA THR A 292 3.46 2.16 -9.98
C THR A 292 4.82 2.76 -10.32
N ALA A 293 5.59 2.08 -11.17
CA ALA A 293 6.86 2.61 -11.66
C ALA A 293 6.65 3.89 -12.50
N GLU A 294 5.56 3.96 -13.26
CA GLU A 294 5.20 5.09 -14.12
C GLU A 294 4.81 6.33 -13.32
N SER A 295 4.08 6.16 -12.21
CA SER A 295 3.72 7.29 -11.32
C SER A 295 4.93 7.83 -10.56
N MET A 296 5.87 6.95 -10.18
CA MET A 296 7.17 7.35 -9.63
C MET A 296 8.04 8.09 -10.65
N ASP A 297 8.19 7.57 -11.88
CA ASP A 297 8.99 8.21 -12.92
C ASP A 297 8.43 9.58 -13.31
N ALA A 298 7.09 9.71 -13.39
CA ALA A 298 6.44 11.00 -13.61
C ALA A 298 6.77 12.00 -12.50
N ALA A 299 6.54 11.63 -11.22
CA ALA A 299 6.78 12.49 -10.07
C ALA A 299 8.26 12.93 -9.92
N LEU A 300 9.20 12.07 -10.30
CA LEU A 300 10.63 12.33 -10.18
C LEU A 300 11.23 13.11 -11.36
N ASN A 301 10.55 13.19 -12.50
CA ASN A 301 11.07 13.82 -13.73
C ASN A 301 10.19 14.93 -14.31
N GLY A 302 9.00 15.18 -13.77
CA GLY A 302 8.09 16.22 -14.25
C GLY A 302 7.04 16.62 -13.22
N ASP A 303 6.32 17.70 -13.52
CA ASP A 303 5.25 18.18 -12.64
C ASP A 303 4.07 17.19 -12.66
N ILE A 304 3.43 16.96 -11.51
CA ILE A 304 2.27 16.07 -11.38
C ILE A 304 1.19 16.70 -10.49
N ILE A 305 -0.05 16.24 -10.63
CA ILE A 305 -1.16 16.57 -9.73
C ILE A 305 -1.70 15.28 -9.11
N THR A 306 -1.94 15.29 -7.81
CA THR A 306 -2.70 14.24 -7.10
C THR A 306 -4.05 14.79 -6.68
N LEU A 307 -5.13 14.05 -6.93
CA LEU A 307 -6.49 14.56 -6.81
C LEU A 307 -7.38 13.64 -5.96
N GLY A 308 -7.93 14.21 -4.89
CA GLY A 308 -8.87 13.59 -3.96
C GLY A 308 -8.30 13.29 -2.58
N ALA A 309 -9.19 13.26 -1.58
CA ALA A 309 -8.83 13.37 -0.17
C ALA A 309 -7.94 12.24 0.35
N ALA A 310 -7.97 11.08 -0.32
CA ALA A 310 -7.16 9.93 0.02
C ALA A 310 -5.65 10.19 -0.15
N PHE A 311 -5.23 11.09 -1.05
CA PHE A 311 -3.81 11.46 -1.25
C PHE A 311 -3.26 12.36 -0.12
N GLY A 312 -4.11 12.83 0.79
CA GLY A 312 -3.70 13.69 1.90
C GLY A 312 -3.43 15.14 1.48
N ASP A 313 -2.50 15.77 2.20
CA ASP A 313 -2.07 17.15 1.99
C ASP A 313 -0.74 17.24 1.21
N GLN A 314 -0.31 18.47 0.91
CA GLN A 314 0.94 18.72 0.20
C GLN A 314 2.15 18.12 0.94
N ASP A 315 2.18 18.22 2.27
CA ASP A 315 3.26 17.65 3.08
C ASP A 315 3.31 16.12 2.96
N TYR A 316 2.18 15.43 2.86
CA TYR A 316 2.12 13.98 2.60
C TYR A 316 2.61 13.64 1.20
N VAL A 317 2.13 14.35 0.17
CA VAL A 317 2.55 14.14 -1.22
C VAL A 317 4.06 14.34 -1.36
N ASP A 318 4.62 15.43 -0.84
CA ASP A 318 6.06 15.71 -0.84
C ASP A 318 6.87 14.58 -0.17
N ARG A 319 6.38 14.01 0.94
CA ARG A 319 7.01 12.85 1.59
C ARG A 319 6.96 11.59 0.71
N THR A 320 5.84 11.32 0.03
CA THR A 320 5.75 10.15 -0.86
C THR A 320 6.66 10.29 -2.09
N VAL A 321 6.77 11.49 -2.68
CA VAL A 321 7.73 11.81 -3.76
C VAL A 321 9.18 11.64 -3.30
N ALA A 322 9.52 12.12 -2.10
CA ALA A 322 10.85 11.90 -1.52
C ALA A 322 11.14 10.40 -1.33
N LEU A 323 10.17 9.62 -0.87
CA LEU A 323 10.32 8.16 -0.70
C LEU A 323 10.34 7.40 -2.05
N ALA A 324 9.76 7.93 -3.12
CA ALA A 324 9.87 7.33 -4.45
C ALA A 324 11.31 7.34 -4.99
N ALA A 325 12.10 8.35 -4.63
CA ALA A 325 13.51 8.44 -4.99
C ALA A 325 14.38 7.32 -4.38
N ASN A 326 13.88 6.60 -3.37
CA ASN A 326 14.58 5.49 -2.72
C ASN A 326 14.54 4.19 -3.53
N GLY A 327 13.77 4.15 -4.62
CA GLY A 327 13.70 3.03 -5.56
C GLY A 327 12.47 2.13 -5.40
N GLU A 328 12.28 1.30 -6.41
CA GLU A 328 11.17 0.34 -6.50
C GLU A 328 11.40 -0.90 -5.61
N LEU A 329 10.32 -1.62 -5.35
CA LEU A 329 10.30 -2.94 -4.76
C LEU A 329 10.18 -4.03 -5.85
N PRO A 330 10.49 -5.31 -5.56
CA PRO A 330 10.45 -6.36 -6.57
C PRO A 330 9.05 -6.56 -7.14
N GLY A 331 8.92 -6.63 -8.47
CA GLY A 331 7.62 -6.58 -9.16
C GLY A 331 7.22 -5.17 -9.64
N GLY A 332 7.93 -4.13 -9.22
CA GLY A 332 7.74 -2.75 -9.68
C GLY A 332 6.91 -1.88 -8.74
N GLY A 333 7.10 -0.56 -8.81
CA GLY A 333 6.50 0.41 -7.87
C GLY A 333 7.12 0.36 -6.46
N GLY A 334 6.85 1.35 -5.63
CA GLY A 334 7.54 1.59 -4.34
C GLY A 334 6.74 1.21 -3.08
N LEU A 335 5.46 0.84 -3.19
CA LEU A 335 4.65 0.35 -2.07
C LEU A 335 4.82 -1.16 -1.86
N VAL A 336 4.79 -1.66 -0.63
CA VAL A 336 4.82 -3.10 -0.28
C VAL A 336 3.59 -3.80 -0.87
N PHE A 337 2.43 -3.18 -0.64
CA PHE A 337 1.12 -3.47 -1.24
C PHE A 337 0.38 -2.13 -1.43
N PRO A 338 -0.53 -2.00 -2.40
CA PRO A 338 -0.83 -2.93 -3.49
C PRO A 338 0.29 -2.98 -4.55
N GLY A 339 0.05 -3.62 -5.69
CA GLY A 339 0.99 -3.72 -6.81
C GLY A 339 1.73 -5.06 -6.92
N ARG A 340 1.55 -5.94 -5.94
CA ARG A 340 1.95 -7.36 -5.99
C ARG A 340 1.26 -8.20 -4.92
N ARG A 341 1.39 -9.52 -5.00
CA ARG A 341 1.22 -10.44 -3.86
C ARG A 341 2.51 -11.15 -3.51
N MET A 342 2.64 -11.60 -2.27
CA MET A 342 3.80 -12.33 -1.78
C MET A 342 3.40 -13.74 -1.35
N ILE A 343 4.11 -14.75 -1.83
CA ILE A 343 3.96 -16.14 -1.40
C ILE A 343 5.24 -16.56 -0.67
N ALA A 344 5.13 -16.80 0.63
CA ALA A 344 6.27 -17.02 1.51
C ALA A 344 6.42 -18.47 1.97
N LEU A 345 7.66 -18.91 2.18
CA LEU A 345 7.96 -20.03 3.08
C LEU A 345 8.32 -19.51 4.46
N TYR A 346 7.71 -20.08 5.51
CA TYR A 346 8.00 -19.77 6.89
C TYR A 346 9.09 -20.69 7.47
N GLY A 347 9.98 -20.13 8.29
CA GLY A 347 10.64 -20.91 9.34
C GLY A 347 12.05 -20.48 9.72
N HIS A 348 12.88 -21.44 10.14
CA HIS A 348 14.22 -21.16 10.67
C HIS A 348 15.32 -22.02 10.01
N PRO A 349 16.54 -21.48 9.75
CA PRO A 349 17.71 -22.23 9.27
C PRO A 349 18.19 -23.45 10.10
N ALA A 350 17.56 -23.72 11.24
CA ALA A 350 17.97 -24.76 12.19
C ALA A 350 17.27 -26.11 11.97
N GLY A 351 16.28 -26.16 11.07
CA GLY A 351 15.67 -27.39 10.61
C GLY A 351 14.14 -27.40 10.58
N PRO A 352 13.54 -28.54 10.18
CA PRO A 352 12.11 -28.68 9.86
C PRO A 352 11.16 -28.41 11.04
N ALA A 353 11.62 -28.56 12.28
CA ALA A 353 10.79 -28.38 13.47
C ALA A 353 10.32 -26.92 13.70
N LEU A 354 10.78 -25.98 12.86
CA LEU A 354 10.47 -24.56 12.92
C LEU A 354 9.86 -24.05 11.59
N GLY A 355 9.38 -24.92 10.69
CA GLY A 355 8.66 -24.55 9.47
C GLY A 355 9.35 -24.97 8.17
N VAL A 356 8.55 -25.11 7.09
CA VAL A 356 8.95 -25.68 5.79
C VAL A 356 10.20 -25.03 5.15
N MET A 357 10.45 -23.73 5.37
CA MET A 357 11.66 -23.06 4.85
C MET A 357 12.95 -23.73 5.39
N GLY A 358 12.91 -24.17 6.65
CA GLY A 358 14.04 -24.80 7.35
C GLY A 358 14.36 -26.24 6.92
N GLU A 359 13.54 -26.86 6.07
CA GLU A 359 13.81 -28.21 5.55
C GLU A 359 14.89 -28.23 4.46
N MET A 360 15.13 -27.08 3.83
CA MET A 360 15.87 -26.94 2.58
C MET A 360 17.01 -25.91 2.71
N PRO A 361 18.17 -26.12 2.04
CA PRO A 361 19.15 -25.06 1.86
C PRO A 361 18.55 -23.85 1.10
N PRO A 362 19.12 -22.63 1.23
CA PRO A 362 18.55 -21.41 0.64
C PRO A 362 18.18 -21.51 -0.85
N GLU A 363 19.10 -22.00 -1.69
CA GLU A 363 18.88 -22.19 -3.15
C GLU A 363 17.72 -23.15 -3.47
N GLU A 364 17.41 -24.09 -2.57
CA GLU A 364 16.30 -25.03 -2.75
C GLU A 364 14.99 -24.49 -2.19
N ALA A 365 15.06 -23.76 -1.06
CA ALA A 365 13.93 -23.08 -0.46
C ALA A 365 13.36 -21.98 -1.40
N ILE A 366 14.21 -21.16 -2.04
CA ILE A 366 13.72 -20.08 -2.93
C ILE A 366 13.09 -20.66 -4.20
N ARG A 367 13.68 -21.73 -4.74
CA ARG A 367 13.09 -22.50 -5.85
C ARG A 367 11.73 -23.08 -5.47
N HIS A 368 11.55 -23.56 -4.25
CA HIS A 368 10.26 -24.07 -3.78
C HIS A 368 9.23 -22.93 -3.56
N ALA A 369 9.66 -21.75 -3.10
CA ALA A 369 8.81 -20.57 -3.07
C ALA A 369 8.32 -20.20 -4.50
N HIS A 370 9.19 -20.25 -5.50
CA HIS A 370 8.79 -20.07 -6.91
C HIS A 370 7.80 -21.13 -7.42
N GLU A 371 7.96 -22.40 -7.03
CA GLU A 371 7.00 -23.46 -7.38
C GLU A 371 5.59 -23.17 -6.82
N LEU A 372 5.48 -22.48 -5.68
CA LEU A 372 4.21 -21.98 -5.16
C LEU A 372 3.74 -20.72 -5.90
N VAL A 373 4.61 -19.74 -6.15
CA VAL A 373 4.32 -18.52 -6.92
C VAL A 373 3.70 -18.83 -8.28
N ASP A 374 4.23 -19.81 -9.03
CA ASP A 374 3.70 -20.24 -10.33
C ASP A 374 2.22 -20.73 -10.24
N GLN A 375 1.82 -21.28 -9.09
CA GLN A 375 0.44 -21.72 -8.82
C GLN A 375 -0.50 -20.56 -8.47
N TYR A 376 0.02 -19.39 -8.10
CA TYR A 376 -0.76 -18.18 -7.83
C TYR A 376 -0.75 -17.18 -8.99
N GLN A 377 0.35 -17.07 -9.74
CA GLN A 377 0.53 -16.02 -10.76
C GLN A 377 -0.49 -16.08 -11.91
N HIS A 378 -1.09 -17.24 -12.19
CA HIS A 378 -2.13 -17.36 -13.21
C HIS A 378 -3.55 -17.00 -12.70
N LEU A 379 -3.68 -16.68 -11.40
CA LEU A 379 -4.92 -16.28 -10.75
C LEU A 379 -5.02 -14.75 -10.58
N ASP A 380 -3.88 -14.06 -10.50
CA ASP A 380 -3.76 -12.60 -10.36
C ASP A 380 -3.13 -11.94 -11.58
N GLU A 381 -3.56 -10.72 -11.90
CA GLU A 381 -2.98 -9.88 -12.95
C GLU A 381 -1.76 -9.09 -12.42
N GLN A 382 -1.72 -8.83 -11.11
CA GLN A 382 -0.55 -8.26 -10.45
C GLN A 382 0.59 -9.29 -10.36
N PRO A 383 1.86 -8.84 -10.31
CA PRO A 383 2.99 -9.70 -9.99
C PRO A 383 2.79 -10.48 -8.70
N VAL A 384 3.06 -11.78 -8.72
CA VAL A 384 3.21 -12.61 -7.53
C VAL A 384 4.69 -12.90 -7.35
N ILE A 385 5.26 -12.51 -6.21
CA ILE A 385 6.69 -12.66 -5.91
C ILE A 385 6.94 -13.68 -4.80
N PRO A 386 8.07 -14.39 -4.79
CA PRO A 386 8.43 -15.27 -3.69
C PRO A 386 8.82 -14.44 -2.46
N ALA A 387 8.67 -15.03 -1.28
CA ALA A 387 9.18 -14.44 -0.05
C ALA A 387 9.68 -15.50 0.94
N PHE A 388 10.37 -15.03 1.98
CA PHE A 388 10.60 -15.80 3.19
C PHE A 388 10.11 -15.04 4.42
N GLU A 389 9.65 -15.80 5.41
CA GLU A 389 9.33 -15.31 6.74
C GLU A 389 10.24 -16.07 7.71
N ILE A 390 11.35 -15.44 8.06
CA ILE A 390 12.51 -16.05 8.69
C ILE A 390 12.46 -15.75 10.18
N ILE A 391 12.28 -16.77 11.02
CA ILE A 391 12.41 -16.64 12.47
C ILE A 391 13.84 -16.16 12.78
N ALA A 392 13.97 -14.94 13.28
CA ALA A 392 15.24 -14.31 13.63
C ALA A 392 15.55 -14.48 15.13
N THR A 393 14.53 -14.36 15.99
CA THR A 393 14.61 -14.75 17.40
C THR A 393 13.62 -15.88 17.68
N ILE A 394 14.08 -16.95 18.34
CA ILE A 394 13.26 -18.13 18.64
C ILE A 394 12.85 -18.10 20.11
N ALA A 395 11.57 -18.32 20.41
CA ALA A 395 11.12 -18.54 21.78
C ALA A 395 11.84 -19.75 22.41
N ALA A 396 12.34 -19.61 23.63
CA ALA A 396 13.18 -20.62 24.26
C ALA A 396 12.49 -21.23 25.48
N ALA A 397 12.45 -22.57 25.58
CA ALA A 397 11.91 -23.27 26.76
C ALA A 397 12.67 -22.94 28.07
N GLN A 398 13.94 -22.55 27.95
CA GLN A 398 14.82 -22.21 29.06
C GLN A 398 15.07 -20.70 29.11
N PRO A 399 15.24 -20.10 30.31
CA PRO A 399 15.39 -18.65 30.49
C PRO A 399 16.60 -18.00 29.79
N GLY A 400 17.59 -18.78 29.36
CA GLY A 400 18.91 -18.27 28.96
C GLY A 400 19.66 -17.58 30.11
N PRO A 401 20.84 -16.97 29.85
CA PRO A 401 21.63 -16.31 30.89
C PRO A 401 20.95 -15.08 31.52
N HIS A 402 20.04 -14.43 30.79
CA HIS A 402 19.41 -13.16 31.17
C HIS A 402 17.96 -13.29 31.65
N GLY A 403 17.38 -14.50 31.64
CA GLY A 403 15.99 -14.71 32.10
C GLY A 403 14.92 -14.35 31.08
N LEU A 404 15.28 -14.22 29.80
CA LEU A 404 14.48 -13.66 28.73
C LEU A 404 13.63 -14.69 27.96
N TYR A 405 13.96 -15.99 28.00
CA TYR A 405 13.21 -17.04 27.27
C TYR A 405 13.11 -16.80 25.74
N THR A 406 14.14 -16.22 25.14
CA THR A 406 14.30 -16.05 23.70
C THR A 406 15.78 -16.29 23.33
N ASN A 407 16.03 -16.84 22.15
CA ASN A 407 17.35 -17.10 21.59
C ASN A 407 17.51 -16.29 20.31
N TYR A 408 18.59 -15.53 20.20
CA TYR A 408 18.97 -14.84 18.96
C TYR A 408 19.71 -15.78 18.03
N THR A 409 19.35 -15.73 16.75
CA THR A 409 20.11 -16.38 15.68
C THR A 409 21.14 -15.41 15.13
N ASP A 410 22.36 -15.90 14.85
CA ASP A 410 23.44 -15.08 14.30
C ASP A 410 22.98 -14.51 12.94
N PRO A 411 23.05 -13.18 12.70
CA PRO A 411 22.72 -12.59 11.40
C PRO A 411 23.41 -13.28 10.21
N ALA A 412 24.61 -13.85 10.40
CA ALA A 412 25.32 -14.61 9.37
C ALA A 412 24.68 -15.97 9.01
N GLU A 413 23.80 -16.52 9.86
CA GLU A 413 22.97 -17.70 9.55
C GLU A 413 21.68 -17.34 8.81
N LEU A 414 21.19 -16.09 8.97
CA LEU A 414 20.01 -15.57 8.28
C LEU A 414 20.35 -15.05 6.87
N GLN A 415 21.49 -14.37 6.72
CA GLN A 415 21.91 -13.71 5.47
C GLN A 415 21.79 -14.62 4.22
N PRO A 416 22.17 -15.92 4.22
CA PRO A 416 22.06 -16.74 3.01
C PRO A 416 20.62 -16.95 2.50
N TYR A 417 19.61 -16.92 3.38
CA TYR A 417 18.20 -16.99 2.98
C TYR A 417 17.72 -15.63 2.48
N ILE A 418 18.15 -14.54 3.12
CA ILE A 418 17.87 -13.16 2.67
C ILE A 418 18.45 -12.91 1.28
N ASP A 419 19.72 -13.27 1.06
CA ASP A 419 20.41 -13.17 -0.23
C ASP A 419 19.66 -13.96 -1.30
N ALA A 420 19.28 -15.21 -1.03
CA ALA A 420 18.54 -16.05 -1.96
C ALA A 420 17.19 -15.43 -2.36
N ALA A 421 16.41 -14.90 -1.40
CA ALA A 421 15.16 -14.21 -1.70
C ALA A 421 15.39 -12.94 -2.53
N ILE A 422 16.37 -12.11 -2.19
CA ILE A 422 16.63 -10.83 -2.86
C ILE A 422 17.19 -11.02 -4.28
N GLU A 423 18.12 -11.95 -4.48
CA GLU A 423 18.76 -12.20 -5.79
C GLU A 423 17.76 -12.72 -6.84
N ASP A 424 16.75 -13.49 -6.43
CA ASP A 424 15.66 -13.99 -7.28
C ASP A 424 14.41 -13.07 -7.34
N GLY A 425 14.51 -11.84 -6.82
CA GLY A 425 13.45 -10.83 -6.95
C GLY A 425 12.26 -11.02 -5.99
N GLY A 426 12.53 -11.58 -4.81
CA GLY A 426 11.59 -11.76 -3.71
C GLY A 426 11.81 -10.80 -2.53
N TYR A 427 11.15 -11.11 -1.42
CA TYR A 427 11.15 -10.32 -0.18
C TYR A 427 11.47 -11.19 1.04
N ALA A 428 12.03 -10.62 2.11
CA ALA A 428 12.25 -11.34 3.37
C ALA A 428 11.65 -10.60 4.56
N PHE A 429 11.00 -11.30 5.48
CA PHE A 429 10.58 -10.80 6.79
C PHE A 429 11.41 -11.45 7.88
N LEU A 430 11.83 -10.67 8.89
CA LEU A 430 12.48 -11.19 10.09
C LEU A 430 11.44 -11.32 11.21
N ASP A 431 11.04 -12.54 11.56
CA ASP A 431 10.07 -12.83 12.63
C ASP A 431 10.76 -12.80 14.01
N LEU A 432 10.21 -11.99 14.91
CA LEU A 432 10.66 -11.81 16.28
C LEU A 432 9.72 -12.50 17.27
N GLN A 433 10.23 -13.55 17.94
CA GLN A 433 9.58 -14.24 19.05
C GLN A 433 10.21 -13.77 20.38
N PRO A 434 9.64 -12.75 21.05
CA PRO A 434 10.39 -11.92 21.99
C PRO A 434 10.68 -12.54 23.36
N GLY A 435 9.95 -13.58 23.76
CA GLY A 435 9.97 -14.03 25.14
C GLY A 435 9.60 -12.87 26.07
N ARG A 436 10.46 -12.57 27.05
CA ARG A 436 10.29 -11.43 27.97
C ARG A 436 11.02 -10.15 27.54
N GLU A 437 11.73 -10.16 26.41
CA GLU A 437 12.44 -8.98 25.92
C GLU A 437 11.47 -8.03 25.19
N SER A 438 11.85 -6.77 25.02
CA SER A 438 11.12 -5.80 24.19
C SER A 438 11.41 -6.03 22.70
N LEU A 439 10.37 -6.00 21.87
CA LEU A 439 10.49 -6.18 20.42
C LEU A 439 11.45 -5.17 19.78
N LEU A 440 11.47 -3.92 20.26
CA LEU A 440 12.37 -2.88 19.76
C LEU A 440 13.86 -3.21 19.95
N GLU A 441 14.25 -3.82 21.07
CA GLU A 441 15.65 -4.19 21.32
C GLU A 441 16.06 -5.41 20.46
N GLN A 442 15.13 -6.34 20.21
CA GLN A 442 15.35 -7.41 19.26
C GLN A 442 15.47 -6.89 17.81
N ALA A 443 14.60 -5.97 17.40
CA ALA A 443 14.65 -5.37 16.07
C ALA A 443 15.98 -4.64 15.82
N LYS A 444 16.48 -3.87 16.81
CA LYS A 444 17.80 -3.23 16.76
C LYS A 444 18.97 -4.22 16.66
N HIS A 445 18.84 -5.44 17.19
CA HIS A 445 19.88 -6.46 17.00
C HIS A 445 20.08 -6.81 15.52
N TYR A 446 19.00 -6.76 14.73
CA TYR A 446 18.99 -7.04 13.29
C TYR A 446 19.00 -5.77 12.43
N GLU A 447 19.36 -4.61 13.00
CA GLU A 447 19.40 -3.31 12.30
C GLU A 447 20.19 -3.37 10.98
N GLU A 448 21.33 -4.06 10.94
CA GLU A 448 22.15 -4.18 9.73
C GLU A 448 21.55 -5.10 8.65
N LEU A 449 20.64 -6.01 9.01
CA LEU A 449 19.82 -6.75 8.05
C LEU A 449 18.64 -5.90 7.59
N LEU A 450 18.00 -5.18 8.52
CA LEU A 450 16.89 -4.26 8.21
C LEU A 450 17.33 -3.07 7.36
N LYS A 451 18.61 -2.67 7.37
CA LYS A 451 19.16 -1.68 6.42
C LYS A 451 19.24 -2.18 4.98
N GLN A 452 19.05 -3.47 4.72
CA GLN A 452 19.01 -4.00 3.37
C GLN A 452 17.66 -3.68 2.71
N PRO A 453 17.62 -3.42 1.39
CA PRO A 453 16.35 -3.34 0.67
C PRO A 453 15.62 -4.67 0.74
N TYR A 454 14.28 -4.63 0.67
CA TYR A 454 13.41 -5.82 0.60
C TYR A 454 13.45 -6.75 1.83
N VAL A 455 14.04 -6.26 2.95
CA VAL A 455 13.95 -6.90 4.28
C VAL A 455 12.97 -6.12 5.16
N GLY A 456 11.84 -6.73 5.49
CA GLY A 456 10.85 -6.27 6.45
C GLY A 456 10.97 -6.95 7.81
N LEU A 457 10.04 -6.63 8.70
CA LEU A 457 10.01 -7.10 10.09
C LEU A 457 8.66 -7.75 10.40
N ALA A 458 8.67 -8.89 11.08
CA ALA A 458 7.49 -9.55 11.64
C ALA A 458 7.59 -9.54 13.17
N LEU A 459 6.48 -9.21 13.83
CA LEU A 459 6.35 -9.23 15.28
C LEU A 459 5.39 -10.36 15.65
N ASP A 460 5.83 -11.30 16.49
CA ASP A 460 4.96 -12.37 17.00
C ASP A 460 4.59 -12.18 18.49
N PRO A 461 3.41 -11.60 18.78
CA PRO A 461 2.88 -11.49 20.13
C PRO A 461 2.60 -12.82 20.84
N GLU A 462 2.45 -13.97 20.16
CA GLU A 462 2.19 -15.26 20.84
C GLU A 462 3.32 -15.58 21.83
N TRP A 463 4.56 -15.23 21.49
CA TRP A 463 5.72 -15.51 22.33
C TRP A 463 6.06 -14.42 23.32
N LYS A 464 5.27 -13.33 23.38
CA LYS A 464 5.48 -12.26 24.35
C LYS A 464 5.02 -12.66 25.76
N LEU A 465 5.99 -12.85 26.64
CA LEU A 465 5.84 -13.25 28.04
C LEU A 465 5.90 -12.06 28.98
N GLY A 466 4.98 -12.01 29.94
CA GLY A 466 5.07 -11.10 31.08
C GLY A 466 6.26 -11.43 32.02
N PRO A 467 6.62 -10.53 32.95
CA PRO A 467 7.85 -10.63 33.76
C PRO A 467 8.00 -11.91 34.60
N ASN A 468 6.88 -12.56 34.95
CA ASN A 468 6.86 -13.80 35.74
C ASN A 468 6.37 -15.02 34.93
N GLU A 469 6.01 -14.83 33.66
CA GLU A 469 5.42 -15.85 32.80
C GLU A 469 6.51 -16.74 32.17
N VAL A 470 6.14 -17.97 31.82
CA VAL A 470 7.03 -18.94 31.17
C VAL A 470 6.36 -19.49 29.90
N PRO A 471 7.12 -20.00 28.92
CA PRO A 471 6.58 -20.50 27.66
C PRO A 471 5.55 -21.63 27.84
N LEU A 472 4.68 -21.79 26.83
CA LEU A 472 3.69 -22.88 26.73
C LEU A 472 2.70 -23.01 27.90
N GLN A 473 2.48 -21.93 28.67
CA GLN A 473 1.46 -21.86 29.73
C GLN A 473 0.27 -20.94 29.39
N GLN A 474 0.49 -19.97 28.48
CA GLN A 474 -0.49 -19.05 27.94
C GLN A 474 -0.04 -18.58 26.55
N VAL A 475 -0.97 -18.09 25.73
CA VAL A 475 -0.64 -17.28 24.55
C VAL A 475 -0.25 -15.88 25.03
N GLY A 476 0.85 -15.36 24.49
CA GLY A 476 1.39 -14.04 24.79
C GLY A 476 0.52 -12.88 24.29
N HIS A 477 1.00 -11.67 24.53
CA HIS A 477 0.38 -10.44 24.05
C HIS A 477 1.33 -9.25 24.11
N VAL A 478 1.16 -8.32 23.17
CA VAL A 478 1.75 -6.97 23.20
C VAL A 478 0.66 -5.92 23.41
N ASP A 479 1.07 -4.71 23.75
CA ASP A 479 0.23 -3.52 23.69
C ASP A 479 0.54 -2.75 22.40
N ALA A 480 -0.45 -2.04 21.85
CA ALA A 480 -0.23 -1.16 20.69
C ALA A 480 0.91 -0.15 20.91
N ALA A 481 1.16 0.28 22.15
CA ALA A 481 2.32 1.11 22.47
C ALA A 481 3.67 0.46 22.09
N GLU A 482 3.85 -0.85 22.31
CA GLU A 482 5.09 -1.55 21.96
C GLU A 482 5.21 -1.74 20.43
N ILE A 483 4.09 -1.90 19.72
CA ILE A 483 4.08 -1.90 18.24
C ILE A 483 4.45 -0.51 17.71
N ASN A 484 3.92 0.56 18.32
CA ASN A 484 4.20 1.94 17.93
C ASN A 484 5.67 2.35 18.15
N GLU A 485 6.29 1.89 19.26
CA GLU A 485 7.73 2.08 19.50
C GLU A 485 8.60 1.41 18.41
N VAL A 486 8.16 0.25 17.89
CA VAL A 486 8.85 -0.44 16.79
C VAL A 486 8.58 0.22 15.44
N SER A 487 7.34 0.66 15.16
CA SER A 487 7.00 1.29 13.89
C SER A 487 7.62 2.67 13.73
N GLU A 488 7.65 3.50 14.79
CA GLU A 488 8.36 4.79 14.78
C GLU A 488 9.86 4.61 14.48
N TRP A 489 10.51 3.65 15.15
CA TRP A 489 11.92 3.34 14.92
C TRP A 489 12.20 2.79 13.52
N LEU A 490 11.35 1.88 13.01
CA LEU A 490 11.53 1.30 11.68
C LEU A 490 11.25 2.31 10.55
N ALA A 491 10.31 3.23 10.75
CA ALA A 491 10.07 4.33 9.82
C ALA A 491 11.26 5.30 9.79
N GLU A 492 11.85 5.65 10.94
CA GLU A 492 13.08 6.45 10.98
C GLU A 492 14.24 5.73 10.29
N LEU A 493 14.41 4.42 10.52
CA LEU A 493 15.43 3.61 9.85
C LEU A 493 15.31 3.70 8.32
N VAL A 494 14.09 3.59 7.78
CA VAL A 494 13.82 3.72 6.32
C VAL A 494 14.21 5.10 5.81
N ARG A 495 13.86 6.16 6.56
CA ARG A 495 14.13 7.55 6.19
C ARG A 495 15.61 7.90 6.23
N GLU A 496 16.30 7.59 7.33
CA GLU A 496 17.73 7.88 7.50
C GLU A 496 18.62 7.13 6.49
N ASN A 497 18.20 5.96 6.03
CA ASN A 497 18.99 5.10 5.15
C ASN A 497 18.53 5.15 3.67
N ASN A 498 17.55 5.99 3.33
CA ASN A 498 16.98 6.15 1.97
C ASN A 498 16.51 4.80 1.38
N LEU A 499 15.69 4.05 2.14
CA LEU A 499 15.24 2.72 1.76
C LEU A 499 13.85 2.76 1.09
N PRO A 500 13.54 1.79 0.20
CA PRO A 500 12.16 1.51 -0.21
C PRO A 500 11.26 1.16 0.99
N GLN A 501 9.93 1.21 0.78
CA GLN A 501 8.96 0.94 1.84
C GLN A 501 9.17 -0.46 2.47
N LYS A 502 9.07 -0.56 3.80
CA LYS A 502 9.24 -1.82 4.54
C LYS A 502 7.93 -2.44 4.98
N GLY A 503 7.80 -3.75 4.82
CA GLY A 503 6.73 -4.49 5.45
C GLY A 503 6.93 -4.55 6.97
N LEU A 504 5.91 -4.16 7.73
CA LEU A 504 5.83 -4.40 9.17
C LEU A 504 4.63 -5.30 9.44
N MET A 505 4.91 -6.57 9.71
CA MET A 505 3.91 -7.60 9.93
C MET A 505 3.68 -7.83 11.43
N VAL A 506 2.43 -8.08 11.82
CA VAL A 506 2.07 -8.45 13.19
C VAL A 506 1.19 -9.70 13.16
N HIS A 507 1.56 -10.70 13.94
CA HIS A 507 0.85 -11.96 14.02
C HIS A 507 -0.36 -11.86 14.94
N GLN A 508 -1.49 -12.41 14.49
CA GLN A 508 -2.68 -12.50 15.32
C GLN A 508 -3.59 -13.68 14.96
N PHE A 509 -3.96 -14.48 15.97
CA PHE A 509 -5.06 -15.45 15.88
C PHE A 509 -6.04 -15.38 17.06
N GLN A 510 -5.79 -14.48 18.03
CA GLN A 510 -6.71 -14.21 19.15
C GLN A 510 -6.72 -12.71 19.48
N HIS A 511 -7.90 -12.15 19.82
CA HIS A 511 -8.04 -10.72 20.11
C HIS A 511 -7.04 -10.20 21.16
N GLN A 512 -6.77 -10.95 22.23
CA GLN A 512 -5.91 -10.45 23.32
C GLN A 512 -4.42 -10.34 22.97
N MET A 513 -3.97 -10.90 21.83
CA MET A 513 -2.57 -10.85 21.40
C MET A 513 -2.09 -9.42 21.11
N ILE A 514 -2.98 -8.56 20.63
CA ILE A 514 -2.71 -7.13 20.42
C ILE A 514 -3.72 -6.34 21.24
N ARG A 515 -3.27 -5.74 22.35
CA ARG A 515 -4.12 -4.91 23.22
C ARG A 515 -4.19 -3.48 22.71
N ASN A 516 -5.38 -2.88 22.82
CA ASN A 516 -5.66 -1.52 22.36
C ASN A 516 -5.27 -1.35 20.87
N ARG A 517 -5.53 -2.36 20.04
CA ARG A 517 -5.08 -2.46 18.63
C ARG A 517 -5.53 -1.26 17.79
N GLU A 518 -6.67 -0.66 18.12
CA GLU A 518 -7.20 0.58 17.57
C GLU A 518 -6.30 1.81 17.77
N ALA A 519 -5.30 1.73 18.67
CA ALA A 519 -4.30 2.76 18.92
C ALA A 519 -2.94 2.48 18.24
N VAL A 520 -2.83 1.45 17.39
CA VAL A 520 -1.63 1.29 16.54
C VAL A 520 -1.63 2.37 15.47
N ASN A 521 -0.56 3.17 15.43
CA ASN A 521 -0.39 4.21 14.42
C ASN A 521 0.12 3.60 13.11
N THR A 522 -0.78 3.49 12.13
CA THR A 522 -0.47 3.02 10.77
C THR A 522 -0.05 4.14 9.81
N ASN A 523 -0.05 5.41 10.26
CA ASN A 523 0.27 6.57 9.44
C ASN A 523 1.79 6.80 9.30
N TYR A 524 2.48 5.84 8.68
CA TYR A 524 3.88 5.93 8.30
C TYR A 524 4.04 5.56 6.82
N PRO A 525 4.22 6.52 5.88
CA PRO A 525 4.40 6.19 4.47
C PRO A 525 5.66 5.33 4.22
N GLU A 526 6.61 5.29 5.16
CA GLU A 526 7.78 4.40 5.16
C GLU A 526 7.44 2.91 5.33
N LEU A 527 6.23 2.57 5.83
CA LEU A 527 5.86 1.21 6.22
C LEU A 527 4.57 0.72 5.54
N GLY A 528 4.55 -0.55 5.13
CA GLY A 528 3.34 -1.29 4.80
C GLY A 528 2.95 -2.19 5.97
N PHE A 529 1.88 -1.84 6.69
CA PHE A 529 1.42 -2.62 7.85
C PHE A 529 0.64 -3.86 7.42
N VAL A 530 1.02 -5.03 7.93
CA VAL A 530 0.43 -6.32 7.55
C VAL A 530 -0.10 -7.04 8.79
N LEU A 531 -1.39 -7.40 8.81
CA LEU A 531 -1.99 -8.20 9.88
C LEU A 531 -2.11 -9.66 9.43
N HIS A 532 -1.37 -10.55 10.09
CA HIS A 532 -1.20 -11.93 9.67
C HIS A 532 -2.10 -12.87 10.50
N ALA A 533 -3.06 -13.50 9.84
CA ALA A 533 -4.01 -14.44 10.42
C ALA A 533 -3.34 -15.79 10.70
N ASP A 534 -2.63 -15.87 11.83
CA ASP A 534 -1.72 -16.97 12.17
C ASP A 534 -2.40 -18.11 12.94
N GLY A 535 -3.57 -18.52 12.48
CA GLY A 535 -4.36 -19.61 13.09
C GLY A 535 -4.34 -20.86 12.23
N HIS A 536 -4.19 -22.04 12.85
CA HIS A 536 -4.23 -23.34 12.19
C HIS A 536 -5.54 -24.10 12.50
N GLY A 537 -5.87 -25.11 11.70
CA GLY A 537 -6.96 -26.06 11.96
C GLY A 537 -7.88 -26.36 10.77
N PRO A 538 -9.07 -26.94 10.99
CA PRO A 538 -10.03 -27.16 9.91
C PRO A 538 -10.55 -25.82 9.34
N PRO A 539 -11.00 -25.77 8.08
CA PRO A 539 -11.45 -24.53 7.41
C PRO A 539 -12.40 -23.64 8.21
N ALA A 540 -13.29 -24.21 9.03
CA ALA A 540 -14.19 -23.44 9.88
C ALA A 540 -13.49 -22.66 11.01
N GLU A 541 -12.39 -23.19 11.56
CA GLU A 541 -11.58 -22.51 12.58
C GLU A 541 -10.66 -21.46 11.92
N LYS A 542 -10.16 -21.76 10.71
CA LYS A 542 -9.41 -20.81 9.87
C LYS A 542 -10.23 -19.56 9.53
N PHE A 543 -11.44 -19.73 9.00
CA PHE A 543 -12.33 -18.60 8.74
C PHE A 543 -12.81 -17.89 10.01
N ALA A 544 -13.02 -18.60 11.12
CA ALA A 544 -13.31 -17.95 12.40
C ALA A 544 -12.16 -17.05 12.88
N THR A 545 -10.90 -17.46 12.70
CA THR A 545 -9.72 -16.62 12.95
C THR A 545 -9.68 -15.42 12.00
N TRP A 546 -9.92 -15.65 10.71
CA TRP A 546 -9.95 -14.62 9.67
C TRP A 546 -11.00 -13.52 9.92
N ASP A 547 -12.20 -13.91 10.32
CA ASP A 547 -13.27 -12.99 10.68
C ASP A 547 -12.93 -12.24 11.97
N MET A 548 -12.30 -12.92 12.94
CA MET A 548 -11.87 -12.33 14.20
C MET A 548 -10.76 -11.28 14.02
N VAL A 549 -9.76 -11.51 13.16
CA VAL A 549 -8.69 -10.53 12.93
C VAL A 549 -9.20 -9.28 12.21
N ARG A 550 -10.17 -9.43 11.30
CA ARG A 550 -10.77 -8.32 10.54
C ARG A 550 -11.81 -7.53 11.33
N ASN A 551 -12.46 -8.13 12.32
CA ASN A 551 -13.45 -7.44 13.14
C ASN A 551 -12.80 -6.26 13.90
N ASP A 552 -13.40 -5.06 13.80
CA ASP A 552 -12.89 -3.82 14.36
C ASP A 552 -11.40 -3.58 13.99
N LEU A 553 -11.04 -3.86 12.73
CA LEU A 553 -9.72 -3.52 12.18
C LEU A 553 -9.77 -2.08 11.66
N ALA A 554 -8.83 -1.26 12.13
CA ALA A 554 -8.67 0.11 11.68
C ALA A 554 -8.08 0.16 10.26
N ASP A 555 -8.14 1.35 9.67
CA ASP A 555 -7.47 1.68 8.42
C ASP A 555 -5.93 1.57 8.52
N GLY A 556 -5.29 1.42 7.35
CA GLY A 556 -3.85 1.23 7.18
C GLY A 556 -3.33 -0.22 7.14
N TRP A 557 -4.15 -1.25 7.35
CA TRP A 557 -3.70 -2.66 7.40
C TRP A 557 -3.96 -3.45 6.12
N TYR A 558 -2.93 -4.17 5.65
CA TYR A 558 -3.05 -5.21 4.63
C TYR A 558 -3.23 -6.59 5.28
N MET A 559 -4.20 -7.37 4.81
CA MET A 559 -4.49 -8.69 5.38
C MET A 559 -3.61 -9.80 4.80
N ALA A 560 -3.10 -10.68 5.67
CA ALA A 560 -2.24 -11.81 5.33
C ALA A 560 -2.72 -13.12 5.96
N TRP A 561 -2.43 -14.27 5.33
CA TRP A 561 -2.94 -15.59 5.71
C TRP A 561 -1.81 -16.63 5.78
N LYS A 562 -1.76 -17.45 6.85
CA LYS A 562 -0.87 -18.60 6.90
C LYS A 562 -1.60 -19.89 6.53
N ASN A 563 -1.00 -20.72 5.67
CA ASN A 563 -1.37 -22.11 5.44
C ASN A 563 -0.39 -23.02 6.21
N PHE A 564 -0.92 -23.92 7.05
CA PHE A 564 -0.12 -24.90 7.78
C PHE A 564 -0.23 -26.25 7.06
N ILE A 565 0.89 -26.79 6.60
CA ILE A 565 0.89 -27.94 5.67
C ILE A 565 0.41 -29.22 6.37
N ASP A 566 0.76 -29.42 7.64
CA ASP A 566 0.42 -30.63 8.41
C ASP A 566 -0.70 -30.40 9.47
N GLU A 567 -0.89 -29.16 9.95
CA GLU A 567 -1.90 -28.82 10.96
C GLU A 567 -3.28 -28.45 10.41
N ASP A 568 -3.37 -27.91 9.19
CA ASP A 568 -4.65 -27.61 8.55
C ASP A 568 -5.25 -28.88 7.94
N ASN A 569 -6.57 -29.08 8.07
CA ASN A 569 -7.20 -30.34 7.68
C ASN A 569 -8.58 -30.15 6.99
N PRO A 570 -8.61 -30.10 5.65
CA PRO A 570 -7.45 -30.02 4.74
C PRO A 570 -6.79 -28.63 4.79
N THR A 571 -5.50 -28.56 4.46
CA THR A 571 -4.85 -27.32 4.00
C THR A 571 -5.51 -26.84 2.70
N PHE A 572 -5.67 -25.54 2.54
CA PHE A 572 -6.28 -24.92 1.36
C PHE A 572 -5.34 -25.05 0.15
N THR A 573 -5.90 -25.29 -1.05
CA THR A 573 -5.11 -25.17 -2.28
C THR A 573 -4.76 -23.71 -2.57
N PRO A 574 -3.82 -23.41 -3.49
CA PRO A 574 -3.58 -22.04 -3.97
C PRO A 574 -4.84 -21.36 -4.47
N GLU A 575 -5.68 -22.06 -5.25
CA GLU A 575 -6.95 -21.54 -5.75
C GLU A 575 -7.94 -21.27 -4.61
N GLU A 576 -8.09 -22.18 -3.65
CA GLU A 576 -8.98 -21.97 -2.49
C GLU A 576 -8.51 -20.81 -1.60
N THR A 577 -7.19 -20.67 -1.41
CA THR A 577 -6.58 -19.56 -0.65
C THR A 577 -6.79 -18.22 -1.37
N TYR A 578 -6.66 -18.20 -2.70
CA TYR A 578 -6.86 -17.00 -3.53
C TYR A 578 -8.33 -16.53 -3.58
N GLN A 579 -9.28 -17.41 -3.29
CA GLN A 579 -10.72 -17.12 -3.21
C GLN A 579 -11.18 -16.69 -1.79
N ILE A 580 -10.27 -16.60 -0.81
CA ILE A 580 -10.55 -16.01 0.50
C ILE A 580 -10.95 -14.53 0.31
N ASN A 581 -11.92 -14.05 1.09
CA ASN A 581 -12.44 -12.69 1.00
C ASN A 581 -12.31 -11.94 2.34
N PRO A 582 -11.71 -10.74 2.40
CA PRO A 582 -10.90 -10.09 1.36
C PRO A 582 -9.72 -10.97 0.91
N ARG A 583 -9.19 -10.74 -0.29
CA ARG A 583 -8.10 -11.55 -0.82
C ARG A 583 -6.78 -11.25 -0.08
N PRO A 584 -6.11 -12.25 0.54
CA PRO A 584 -4.85 -12.02 1.26
C PRO A 584 -3.75 -11.46 0.33
N TRP A 585 -3.05 -10.42 0.79
CA TRP A 585 -1.93 -9.80 0.05
C TRP A 585 -0.63 -10.59 0.19
N PHE A 586 -0.46 -11.21 1.36
CA PHE A 586 0.64 -12.10 1.68
C PHE A 586 0.07 -13.45 2.13
N VAL A 587 0.64 -14.54 1.61
CA VAL A 587 0.34 -15.91 2.04
C VAL A 587 1.64 -16.60 2.45
N SER A 588 1.73 -17.08 3.69
CA SER A 588 2.83 -17.95 4.12
C SER A 588 2.43 -19.42 4.11
N TYR A 589 3.41 -20.29 3.90
CA TYR A 589 3.32 -21.73 4.09
C TYR A 589 4.29 -22.15 5.20
N GLN A 590 3.80 -22.93 6.16
CA GLN A 590 4.56 -23.44 7.32
C GLN A 590 4.56 -24.95 7.37
#